data_AF-A0A6J8A7Z8-F1
#
_entry.id   AF-A0A6J8A7Z8-F1
#
_cell.length_a   1.000
_cell.length_b   1.000
_cell.length_c   1.000
_cell.angle_alpha   90.00
_cell.angle_beta   90.00
_cell.angle_gamma   90.00
#
_symmetry.space_group_name_H-M   'P 1'
#
loop_
_entity.id
_entity.type
_entity.pdbx_description
1 polymer ?
#
loop_
_entity_poly.entity_id
_entity_poly.type
_entity_poly.pdbx_seq_one_letter_code
_entity_poly.pdbx_strand_id
1 'polypeptide(L)'
;MYLTSLANTAKQRFEENLQKEYQSHAKMFLSRAIQLFDKMFSEDESVAIYALENVSNVWDYIESPIHFGHQFSIEEFVSLSSNQKNASKALFSFGSGYENNDENSPTEGTTKNTYPSHIKEWALFVKLVDLLDYLVILIIFIFAAGVVYHANVYPNHQVKGSSGIEFWRIWTIMKIPYWQVYGELYLDTLEASDASGCTDNATIWKADPSVERCPTGDWITPVIAAFYMMLTNWLLLNIVIAMFSARFDAIQERSEEKWRYYRHSVIFDYEDRIPSPLNFPFRILSLMDARKYPCHCPCFSTKGNTKNI
;
A
#
# COMPACT_ATOMS: atom_id res chain seq x y z
N MET A 1 22.99 8.68 7.65
CA MET A 1 23.51 7.78 8.71
C MET A 1 23.68 8.46 10.06
N TYR A 2 24.67 9.34 10.27
CA TYR A 2 24.98 9.91 11.60
C TYR A 2 23.77 10.60 12.26
N LEU A 3 23.08 11.48 11.53
CA LEU A 3 21.89 12.15 12.03
C LEU A 3 20.74 11.17 12.34
N THR A 4 20.60 10.11 11.55
CA THR A 4 19.60 9.05 11.77
C THR A 4 19.91 8.23 13.02
N SER A 5 21.20 7.92 13.25
CA SER A 5 21.66 7.25 14.47
C SER A 5 21.43 8.11 15.70
N LEU A 6 21.82 9.39 15.65
CA LEU A 6 21.57 10.37 16.71
C LEU A 6 20.07 10.55 16.98
N ALA A 7 19.23 10.55 15.94
CA ALA A 7 17.78 10.59 16.11
C ALA A 7 17.26 9.34 16.84
N ASN A 8 17.78 8.15 16.53
CA ASN A 8 17.41 6.92 17.25
C ASN A 8 17.87 6.94 18.71
N THR A 9 19.06 7.48 18.99
CA THR A 9 19.54 7.69 20.37
C THR A 9 18.69 8.73 21.12
N ALA A 10 18.30 9.83 20.47
CA ALA A 10 17.40 10.83 21.05
C ALA A 10 16.01 10.25 21.36
N LYS A 11 15.50 9.38 20.48
CA LYS A 11 14.26 8.63 20.70
C LYS A 11 14.34 7.73 21.94
N GLN A 12 15.47 7.03 22.12
CA GLN A 12 15.70 6.19 23.31
C GLN A 12 15.74 7.01 24.60
N ARG A 13 16.08 8.30 24.53
CA ARG A 13 16.10 9.23 25.67
C ARG A 13 14.80 10.02 25.84
N PHE A 14 13.75 9.71 25.08
CA PHE A 14 12.45 10.41 25.10
C PHE A 14 12.51 11.91 24.75
N GLU A 15 13.54 12.34 24.00
CA GLU A 15 13.68 13.72 23.53
C GLU A 15 13.04 13.89 22.14
N GLU A 16 11.73 14.09 22.09
CA GLU A 16 10.99 14.14 20.81
C GLU A 16 11.37 15.33 19.91
N ASN A 17 11.65 16.50 20.50
CA ASN A 17 11.99 17.70 19.72
C ASN A 17 13.34 17.54 19.01
N LEU A 18 14.34 17.03 19.73
CA LEU A 18 15.67 16.82 19.19
C LEU A 18 15.68 15.72 18.12
N GLN A 19 14.91 14.65 18.34
CA GLN A 19 14.71 13.60 17.34
C GLN A 19 14.14 14.19 16.02
N LYS A 20 13.10 15.02 16.10
CA LYS A 20 12.49 15.65 14.92
C LYS A 20 13.48 16.53 14.17
N GLU A 21 14.30 17.29 14.89
CA GLU A 21 15.31 18.17 14.30
C GLU A 21 16.38 17.37 13.54
N TYR A 22 16.94 16.32 14.16
CA TYR A 22 17.92 15.46 13.49
C TYR A 22 17.35 14.77 12.24
N GLN A 23 16.10 14.30 12.29
CA GLN A 23 15.44 13.72 11.13
C GLN A 23 15.21 14.74 10.01
N SER A 24 14.80 15.96 10.36
CA SER A 24 14.63 17.07 9.41
C SER A 24 15.94 17.41 8.70
N HIS A 25 17.03 17.57 9.46
CA HIS A 25 18.35 17.83 8.89
C HIS A 25 18.81 16.67 8.01
N ALA A 26 18.62 15.42 8.42
CA ALA A 26 18.97 14.25 7.61
C ALA A 26 18.25 14.26 6.25
N LYS A 27 16.95 14.56 6.23
CA LYS A 27 16.16 14.70 5.00
C LYS A 27 16.64 15.85 4.12
N MET A 28 17.02 16.99 4.72
CA MET A 28 17.54 18.13 3.95
C MET A 28 18.85 17.80 3.25
N PHE A 29 19.78 17.11 3.93
CA PHE A 29 21.03 16.67 3.31
C PHE A 29 20.79 15.67 2.18
N LEU A 30 19.89 14.72 2.39
CA LEU A 30 19.52 13.74 1.38
C LEU A 30 18.90 14.40 0.14
N SER A 31 17.94 15.30 0.32
CA SER A 31 17.32 16.04 -0.78
C SER A 31 18.34 16.84 -1.60
N ARG A 32 19.31 17.48 -0.93
CA ARG A 32 20.41 18.18 -1.62
C ARG A 32 21.33 17.23 -2.39
N ALA A 33 21.64 16.07 -1.82
CA ALA A 33 22.45 15.06 -2.49
C ALA A 33 21.74 14.55 -3.76
N ILE A 34 20.44 14.24 -3.67
CA ILE A 34 19.62 13.81 -4.82
C ILE A 34 19.64 14.87 -5.91
N GLN A 35 19.36 16.14 -5.57
CA GLN A 35 19.39 17.24 -6.53
C GLN A 35 20.76 17.42 -7.21
N LEU A 36 21.85 17.26 -6.44
CA LEU A 36 23.20 17.31 -6.98
C LEU A 36 23.46 16.17 -7.97
N PHE A 37 23.06 14.94 -7.62
CA PHE A 37 23.22 13.77 -8.49
C PHE A 37 22.37 13.87 -9.75
N ASP A 38 21.12 14.33 -9.65
CA ASP A 38 20.28 14.56 -10.83
C ASP A 38 20.89 15.60 -11.76
N LYS A 39 21.45 16.68 -11.20
CA LYS A 39 22.15 17.69 -11.99
C LYS A 39 23.39 17.12 -12.68
N MET A 40 24.24 16.38 -11.95
CA MET A 40 25.42 15.73 -12.55
C MET A 40 25.03 14.76 -13.67
N PHE A 41 23.97 13.98 -13.47
CA PHE A 41 23.48 13.03 -14.47
C PHE A 41 22.92 13.73 -15.72
N SER A 42 22.31 14.91 -15.55
CA SER A 42 21.80 15.72 -16.67
C SER A 42 22.92 16.39 -17.49
N GLU A 43 24.07 16.68 -16.86
CA GLU A 43 25.22 17.30 -17.53
C GLU A 43 26.09 16.27 -18.26
N ASP A 44 26.51 15.21 -17.57
CA ASP A 44 27.29 14.11 -18.15
C ASP A 44 26.97 12.79 -17.44
N GLU A 45 26.28 11.89 -18.16
CA GLU A 45 25.89 10.58 -17.63
C GLU A 45 27.10 9.71 -17.27
N SER A 46 28.20 9.77 -18.05
CA SER A 46 29.36 8.90 -17.85
C SER A 46 30.15 9.28 -16.59
N VAL A 47 30.33 10.58 -16.37
CA VAL A 47 30.98 11.12 -15.17
C VAL A 47 30.14 10.85 -13.93
N ALA A 48 28.82 10.97 -14.02
CA ALA A 48 27.91 10.65 -12.93
C ALA A 48 27.95 9.16 -12.54
N ILE A 49 27.98 8.25 -13.52
CA ILE A 49 28.12 6.80 -13.26
C ILE A 49 29.48 6.50 -12.60
N TYR A 50 30.56 7.08 -13.11
CA TYR A 50 31.88 6.93 -12.50
C TYR A 50 31.89 7.40 -11.04
N ALA A 51 31.29 8.56 -10.75
CA ALA A 51 31.20 9.09 -9.38
C ALA A 51 30.36 8.20 -8.44
N LEU A 52 29.34 7.51 -8.98
CA LEU A 52 28.46 6.61 -8.22
C LEU A 52 29.12 5.27 -7.85
N GLU A 53 29.99 4.76 -8.72
CA GLU A 53 30.68 3.47 -8.53
C GLU A 53 32.06 3.61 -7.90
N ASN A 54 32.69 4.79 -8.01
CA ASN A 54 34.01 5.02 -7.47
C ASN A 54 34.02 4.87 -5.94
N VAL A 55 34.92 4.01 -5.46
CA VAL A 55 35.10 3.77 -4.03
C VAL A 55 35.84 4.97 -3.44
N SER A 56 35.17 5.67 -2.52
CA SER A 56 35.75 6.81 -1.82
C SER A 56 36.01 6.45 -0.36
N ASN A 57 37.07 7.02 0.23
CA ASN A 57 37.32 6.94 1.67
C ASN A 57 36.84 8.25 2.31
N VAL A 58 35.75 8.16 3.05
CA VAL A 58 35.14 9.30 3.73
C VAL A 58 34.81 8.89 5.16
N TRP A 59 35.50 9.47 6.14
CA TRP A 59 35.32 9.17 7.58
C TRP A 59 35.44 7.68 7.93
N ASP A 60 36.49 7.01 7.43
CA ASP A 60 36.75 5.57 7.61
C ASP A 60 35.75 4.61 6.93
N TYR A 61 34.80 5.12 6.14
CA TYR A 61 33.96 4.31 5.25
C TYR A 61 34.62 4.23 3.87
N ILE A 62 34.92 3.00 3.42
CA ILE A 62 35.55 2.71 2.12
C ILE A 62 34.51 1.97 1.27
N GLU A 63 33.54 2.71 0.75
CA GLU A 63 32.43 2.17 -0.03
C GLU A 63 32.06 3.12 -1.18
N SER A 64 31.42 2.59 -2.23
CA SER A 64 30.84 3.41 -3.28
C SER A 64 29.52 4.03 -2.80
N PRO A 65 29.13 5.22 -3.29
CA PRO A 65 27.85 5.86 -2.92
C PRO A 65 26.63 4.96 -3.07
N ILE A 66 26.58 4.11 -4.11
CA ILE A 66 25.50 3.14 -4.31
C ILE A 66 25.48 2.08 -3.22
N HIS A 67 26.65 1.52 -2.87
CA HIS A 67 26.76 0.50 -1.84
C HIS A 67 26.36 1.04 -0.46
N PHE A 68 26.80 2.26 -0.16
CA PHE A 68 26.38 3.00 1.02
C PHE A 68 24.85 3.16 1.09
N GLY A 69 24.20 3.47 -0.03
CA GLY A 69 22.75 3.57 -0.13
C GLY A 69 22.01 2.29 0.30
N HIS A 70 22.51 1.12 -0.12
CA HIS A 70 21.96 -0.18 0.28
C HIS A 70 22.26 -0.52 1.74
N GLN A 71 23.48 -0.28 2.21
CA GLN A 71 23.88 -0.56 3.59
C GLN A 71 23.00 0.17 4.62
N PHE A 72 22.55 1.39 4.29
CA PHE A 72 21.68 2.21 5.14
C PHE A 72 20.20 2.21 4.74
N SER A 73 19.78 1.35 3.81
CA SER A 73 18.40 1.27 3.31
C SER A 73 17.83 2.63 2.89
N ILE A 74 18.60 3.42 2.14
CA ILE A 74 18.19 4.73 1.65
C ILE A 74 17.37 4.54 0.36
N GLU A 75 16.09 4.23 0.51
CA GLU A 75 15.18 3.91 -0.59
C GLU A 75 15.10 5.04 -1.64
N GLU A 76 14.96 6.28 -1.19
CA GLU A 76 14.80 7.47 -2.04
C GLU A 76 16.02 7.72 -2.96
N PHE A 77 17.23 7.48 -2.46
CA PHE A 77 18.46 7.67 -3.25
C PHE A 77 18.64 6.55 -4.28
N VAL A 78 18.49 5.29 -3.88
CA VAL A 78 18.72 4.13 -4.76
C VAL A 78 17.60 4.00 -5.82
N SER A 79 16.38 4.42 -5.50
CA SER A 79 15.24 4.38 -6.41
C SER A 79 15.24 5.49 -7.46
N LEU A 80 16.21 6.41 -7.43
CA LEU A 80 16.36 7.50 -8.38
C LEU A 80 16.40 6.99 -9.83
N SER A 81 15.73 7.70 -10.74
CA SER A 81 15.60 7.29 -12.15
C SER A 81 16.96 7.12 -12.83
N SER A 82 17.91 7.99 -12.51
CA SER A 82 19.33 7.96 -12.92
C SER A 82 20.02 6.65 -12.52
N ASN A 83 19.86 6.23 -11.27
CA ASN A 83 20.42 4.98 -10.74
C ASN A 83 19.78 3.75 -11.39
N GLN A 84 18.48 3.82 -11.72
CA GLN A 84 17.80 2.74 -12.43
C GLN A 84 18.27 2.57 -13.87
N LYS A 85 18.64 3.67 -14.54
CA LYS A 85 19.25 3.64 -15.87
C LYS A 85 20.63 2.96 -15.80
N ASN A 86 21.47 3.33 -14.84
CA ASN A 86 22.76 2.67 -14.64
C ASN A 86 22.60 1.16 -14.37
N ALA A 87 21.75 0.79 -13.42
CA ALA A 87 21.49 -0.62 -13.09
C ALA A 87 20.98 -1.42 -14.31
N SER A 88 20.18 -0.79 -15.18
CA SER A 88 19.75 -1.43 -16.44
C SER A 88 20.91 -1.63 -17.42
N LYS A 89 21.81 -0.65 -17.56
CA LYS A 89 23.00 -0.76 -18.41
C LYS A 89 23.95 -1.84 -17.91
N ALA A 90 24.21 -1.90 -16.60
CA ALA A 90 25.02 -2.95 -15.98
C ALA A 90 24.46 -4.35 -16.29
N LEU A 91 23.14 -4.52 -16.16
CA LEU A 91 22.45 -5.79 -16.45
C LEU A 91 22.59 -6.24 -17.92
N PHE A 92 22.50 -5.32 -18.88
CA PHE A 92 22.63 -5.65 -20.31
C PHE A 92 24.09 -5.75 -20.78
N SER A 93 25.04 -5.10 -20.11
CA SER A 93 26.48 -5.18 -20.47
C SER A 93 27.04 -6.58 -20.30
N PHE A 94 26.53 -7.36 -19.33
CA PHE A 94 26.91 -8.76 -19.12
C PHE A 94 26.49 -9.69 -20.29
N GLY A 95 25.65 -9.22 -21.22
CA GLY A 95 25.13 -9.99 -22.35
C GLY A 95 25.71 -9.63 -23.73
N SER A 96 26.52 -8.57 -23.86
CA SER A 96 27.01 -8.13 -25.19
C SER A 96 28.51 -7.86 -25.18
N GLY A 97 29.27 -8.82 -25.71
CA GLY A 97 30.51 -8.50 -26.39
C GLY A 97 30.16 -7.99 -27.79
N TYR A 98 30.59 -6.77 -28.10
CA TYR A 98 30.42 -6.04 -29.37
C TYR A 98 29.00 -5.55 -29.69
N GLU A 99 28.72 -4.28 -29.39
CA GLU A 99 28.41 -3.28 -30.44
C GLU A 99 28.50 -1.87 -29.85
N ASN A 100 29.47 -1.10 -30.33
CA ASN A 100 29.45 0.35 -30.26
C ASN A 100 28.59 0.86 -31.42
N ASN A 101 27.89 1.97 -31.18
CA ASN A 101 26.98 2.69 -32.08
C ASN A 101 25.55 2.18 -32.04
N ASP A 102 24.72 2.82 -31.22
CA ASP A 102 23.75 3.76 -31.76
C ASP A 102 23.06 4.52 -30.62
N GLU A 103 22.85 5.82 -30.88
CA GLU A 103 21.92 6.69 -30.18
C GLU A 103 20.54 6.04 -30.13
N ASN A 104 20.26 5.31 -29.05
CA ASN A 104 18.90 5.10 -28.59
C ASN A 104 18.95 5.08 -27.08
N SER A 105 19.01 6.29 -26.49
CA SER A 105 18.33 6.52 -25.21
C SER A 105 16.98 5.81 -25.29
N PRO A 106 16.58 4.98 -24.31
CA PRO A 106 15.24 4.41 -24.34
C PRO A 106 14.30 5.61 -24.36
N THR A 107 13.61 5.79 -25.48
CA THR A 107 12.52 6.74 -25.56
C THR A 107 11.59 6.39 -24.41
N GLU A 108 11.12 7.44 -23.75
CA GLU A 108 10.12 7.43 -22.69
C GLU A 108 8.78 6.95 -23.27
N GLY A 109 8.77 5.75 -23.84
CA GLY A 109 7.57 4.99 -24.08
C GLY A 109 7.05 4.62 -22.70
N THR A 110 5.83 5.03 -22.43
CA THR A 110 4.97 4.58 -21.33
C THR A 110 4.83 3.06 -21.37
N THR A 111 5.91 2.34 -21.09
CA THR A 111 5.87 0.94 -20.73
C THR A 111 5.20 0.94 -19.36
N LYS A 112 4.00 0.36 -19.29
CA LYS A 112 3.31 0.16 -18.00
C LYS A 112 4.30 -0.53 -17.08
N ASN A 113 4.83 0.19 -16.09
CA ASN A 113 5.79 -0.31 -15.11
C ASN A 113 5.20 -1.57 -14.46
N THR A 114 5.60 -2.74 -14.97
CA THR A 114 5.05 -4.01 -14.51
C THR A 114 5.97 -4.52 -13.42
N TYR A 115 5.78 -4.02 -12.20
CA TYR A 115 6.47 -4.52 -11.02
C TYR A 115 5.91 -5.91 -10.60
N PRO A 116 6.69 -6.73 -9.86
CA PRO A 116 6.36 -8.11 -9.47
C PRO A 116 4.97 -8.25 -8.83
N SER A 117 4.33 -9.40 -9.03
CA SER A 117 2.99 -9.72 -8.50
C SER A 117 2.87 -9.47 -6.99
N HIS A 118 3.89 -9.87 -6.21
CA HIS A 118 3.88 -9.67 -4.76
C HIS A 118 3.81 -8.19 -4.33
N ILE A 119 4.46 -7.27 -5.06
CA ILE A 119 4.40 -5.83 -4.75
C ILE A 119 3.04 -5.25 -5.17
N LYS A 120 2.45 -5.75 -6.27
CA LYS A 120 1.09 -5.39 -6.67
C LYS A 120 0.05 -5.82 -5.65
N GLU A 121 0.15 -7.05 -5.16
CA GLU A 121 -0.73 -7.59 -4.13
C GLU A 121 -0.60 -6.81 -2.82
N TRP A 122 0.62 -6.51 -2.38
CA TRP A 122 0.86 -5.68 -1.20
C TRP A 122 0.27 -4.27 -1.37
N ALA A 123 0.53 -3.61 -2.50
CA ALA A 123 0.00 -2.29 -2.77
C ALA A 123 -1.53 -2.28 -2.81
N LEU A 124 -2.15 -3.31 -3.38
CA LEU A 124 -3.59 -3.49 -3.40
C LEU A 124 -4.15 -3.72 -1.99
N PHE A 125 -3.49 -4.54 -1.18
CA PHE A 125 -3.89 -4.74 0.22
C PHE A 125 -3.82 -3.44 1.02
N VAL A 126 -2.73 -2.68 0.91
CA VAL A 126 -2.59 -1.36 1.57
C VAL A 126 -3.67 -0.40 1.11
N LYS A 127 -3.97 -0.37 -0.20
CA LYS A 127 -5.09 0.43 -0.76
C LYS A 127 -6.44 0.04 -0.13
N LEU A 128 -6.68 -1.24 0.09
CA LEU A 128 -7.93 -1.72 0.69
C LEU A 128 -8.01 -1.38 2.18
N VAL A 129 -6.92 -1.52 2.93
CA VAL A 129 -6.89 -1.17 4.37
C VAL A 129 -7.16 0.32 4.56
N ASP A 130 -6.52 1.19 3.78
CA ASP A 130 -6.76 2.63 3.85
C ASP A 130 -8.19 3.00 3.41
N LEU A 131 -8.80 2.23 2.51
CA LEU A 131 -10.19 2.42 2.07
C LEU A 131 -11.21 1.99 3.14
N LEU A 132 -10.89 0.96 3.94
CA LEU A 132 -11.81 0.46 4.97
C LEU A 132 -12.18 1.55 5.98
N ASP A 133 -11.25 2.42 6.36
CA ASP A 133 -11.52 3.53 7.28
C ASP A 133 -12.62 4.48 6.75
N TYR A 134 -12.64 4.74 5.44
CA TYR A 134 -13.68 5.55 4.81
C TYR A 134 -15.00 4.78 4.63
N LEU A 135 -14.94 3.48 4.37
CA LEU A 135 -16.13 2.62 4.31
C LEU A 135 -16.84 2.50 5.66
N VAL A 136 -16.12 2.55 6.77
CA VAL A 136 -16.72 2.58 8.12
C VAL A 136 -17.61 3.80 8.30
N ILE A 137 -17.21 4.97 7.78
CA ILE A 137 -18.03 6.19 7.84
C ILE A 137 -19.33 5.99 7.04
N LEU A 138 -19.25 5.41 5.84
CA LEU A 138 -20.44 5.08 5.04
C LEU A 138 -21.40 4.13 5.79
N ILE A 139 -20.86 3.10 6.46
CA ILE A 139 -21.66 2.14 7.24
C ILE A 139 -22.41 2.84 8.39
N ILE A 140 -21.79 3.81 9.07
CA ILE A 140 -22.44 4.58 10.15
C ILE A 140 -23.64 5.36 9.60
N PHE A 141 -23.51 5.98 8.43
CA PHE A 141 -24.61 6.70 7.78
C PHE A 141 -25.75 5.76 7.35
N ILE A 142 -25.43 4.59 6.78
CA ILE A 142 -26.42 3.56 6.42
C ILE A 142 -27.18 3.09 7.66
N PHE A 143 -26.46 2.83 8.76
CA PHE A 143 -27.08 2.39 10.01
C PHE A 143 -28.02 3.45 10.60
N ALA A 144 -27.59 4.72 10.61
CA ALA A 144 -28.42 5.83 11.10
C ALA A 144 -29.73 5.97 10.29
N ALA A 145 -29.65 5.93 8.95
CA ALA A 145 -30.83 5.99 8.09
C ALA A 145 -31.76 4.77 8.30
N GLY A 146 -31.18 3.58 8.44
CA GLY A 146 -31.94 2.36 8.70
C GLY A 146 -32.75 2.43 9.98
N VAL A 147 -32.16 2.94 11.07
CA VAL A 147 -32.88 3.13 12.35
C VAL A 147 -34.05 4.09 12.18
N VAL A 148 -33.87 5.19 11.45
CA VAL A 148 -34.94 6.18 11.18
C VAL A 148 -36.08 5.57 10.36
N TYR A 149 -35.77 4.82 9.30
CA TYR A 149 -36.79 4.15 8.51
C TYR A 149 -37.57 3.11 9.33
N HIS A 150 -36.85 2.27 10.07
CA HIS A 150 -37.50 1.25 10.88
C HIS A 150 -38.38 1.86 11.99
N ALA A 151 -37.96 2.99 12.58
CA ALA A 151 -38.74 3.69 13.59
C ALA A 151 -40.04 4.29 13.03
N ASN A 152 -40.00 4.83 11.80
CA ASN A 152 -41.18 5.44 11.17
C ASN A 152 -42.13 4.41 10.56
N VAL A 153 -41.61 3.39 9.88
CA VAL A 153 -42.42 2.38 9.19
C VAL A 153 -43.07 1.39 10.16
N TYR A 154 -42.42 1.08 11.29
CA TYR A 154 -42.91 0.10 12.28
C TYR A 154 -43.07 0.70 13.69
N PRO A 155 -44.06 1.59 13.91
CA PRO A 155 -44.27 2.20 15.21
C PRO A 155 -44.71 1.17 16.26
N ASN A 156 -44.15 1.26 17.48
CA ASN A 156 -44.45 0.39 18.62
C ASN A 156 -44.22 -1.12 18.35
N HIS A 157 -43.31 -1.46 17.44
CA HIS A 157 -42.88 -2.84 17.22
C HIS A 157 -42.18 -3.36 18.49
N GLN A 158 -42.84 -4.27 19.21
CA GLN A 158 -42.30 -4.84 20.45
C GLN A 158 -41.46 -6.06 20.13
N VAL A 159 -40.18 -5.99 20.49
CA VAL A 159 -39.24 -7.09 20.38
C VAL A 159 -39.54 -8.11 21.49
N LYS A 160 -40.30 -9.17 21.17
CA LYS A 160 -40.36 -10.36 22.01
C LYS A 160 -39.46 -11.44 21.42
N GLY A 161 -38.18 -11.34 21.74
CA GLY A 161 -37.18 -12.39 21.54
C GLY A 161 -36.44 -12.60 22.86
N SER A 162 -36.39 -13.84 23.33
CA SER A 162 -35.63 -14.25 24.52
C SER A 162 -34.18 -13.80 24.39
N SER A 163 -33.74 -12.90 25.29
CA SER A 163 -32.33 -12.68 25.66
C SER A 163 -31.32 -12.44 24.52
N GLY A 164 -31.47 -11.39 23.71
CA GLY A 164 -30.38 -10.95 22.81
C GLY A 164 -30.73 -9.95 21.71
N ILE A 165 -29.75 -9.13 21.31
CA ILE A 165 -29.77 -8.43 20.03
C ILE A 165 -29.33 -9.46 18.98
N GLU A 166 -30.28 -10.08 18.29
CA GLU A 166 -29.96 -11.01 17.20
C GLU A 166 -29.29 -10.25 16.05
N PHE A 167 -28.11 -10.69 15.60
CA PHE A 167 -27.37 -10.11 14.48
C PHE A 167 -28.24 -9.99 13.21
N TRP A 168 -29.11 -10.98 12.99
CA TRP A 168 -30.08 -11.01 11.90
C TRP A 168 -31.05 -9.83 11.89
N ARG A 169 -31.37 -9.24 13.06
CA ARG A 169 -32.27 -8.09 13.16
C ARG A 169 -31.61 -6.78 12.72
N ILE A 170 -30.33 -6.61 13.02
CA ILE A 170 -29.56 -5.44 12.55
C ILE A 170 -29.51 -5.45 11.02
N TRP A 171 -29.35 -6.64 10.42
CA TRP A 171 -29.39 -6.80 8.97
C TRP A 171 -30.74 -6.37 8.35
N THR A 172 -31.87 -6.74 8.97
CA THR A 172 -33.20 -6.33 8.49
C THR A 172 -33.37 -4.82 8.43
N ILE A 173 -32.77 -4.09 9.39
CA ILE A 173 -32.79 -2.62 9.46
C ILE A 173 -31.86 -1.99 8.42
N MET A 174 -30.66 -2.56 8.23
CA MET A 174 -29.65 -2.02 7.32
C MET A 174 -29.90 -2.36 5.84
N LYS A 175 -30.69 -3.39 5.51
CA LYS A 175 -30.86 -3.84 4.12
C LYS A 175 -31.40 -2.74 3.19
N ILE A 176 -32.44 -2.01 3.64
CA ILE A 176 -33.12 -0.99 2.82
C ILE A 176 -32.18 0.18 2.50
N PRO A 177 -31.59 0.88 3.49
CA PRO A 177 -30.66 1.99 3.20
C PRO A 177 -29.38 1.53 2.50
N TYR A 178 -28.95 0.27 2.65
CA TYR A 178 -27.81 -0.31 1.94
C TYR A 178 -28.09 -0.42 0.43
N TRP A 179 -29.21 -1.05 0.04
CA TRP A 179 -29.56 -1.19 -1.38
C TRP A 179 -29.87 0.15 -2.05
N GLN A 180 -30.35 1.13 -1.28
CA GLN A 180 -30.51 2.51 -1.74
C GLN A 180 -29.19 3.14 -2.21
N VAL A 181 -28.05 2.84 -1.57
CA VAL A 181 -26.73 3.32 -2.03
C VAL A 181 -26.41 2.80 -3.44
N TYR A 182 -26.92 1.63 -3.82
CA TYR A 182 -26.73 1.04 -5.15
C TYR A 182 -27.81 1.42 -6.16
N GLY A 183 -28.81 2.23 -5.76
CA GLY A 183 -29.86 2.75 -6.63
C GLY A 183 -31.22 2.06 -6.52
N GLU A 184 -31.39 1.06 -5.64
CA GLU A 184 -32.71 0.46 -5.39
C GLU A 184 -33.47 1.21 -4.30
N LEU A 185 -34.60 1.84 -4.64
CA LEU A 185 -35.29 2.76 -3.74
C LEU A 185 -36.17 2.05 -2.68
N TYR A 186 -36.69 0.86 -2.97
CA TYR A 186 -37.66 0.12 -2.14
C TYR A 186 -38.89 0.95 -1.71
N LEU A 187 -39.45 1.71 -2.66
CA LEU A 187 -40.55 2.64 -2.38
C LEU A 187 -41.82 1.92 -1.91
N ASP A 188 -42.12 0.74 -2.45
CA ASP A 188 -43.31 -0.05 -2.10
C ASP A 188 -43.35 -0.43 -0.62
N THR A 189 -42.18 -0.69 -0.01
CA THR A 189 -42.04 -1.00 1.41
C THR A 189 -42.11 0.26 2.28
N LEU A 190 -41.58 1.39 1.80
CA LEU A 190 -41.54 2.67 2.53
C LEU A 190 -42.90 3.39 2.53
N GLU A 191 -43.65 3.28 1.44
CA GLU A 191 -45.00 3.85 1.28
C GLU A 191 -46.12 2.92 1.76
N ALA A 192 -45.77 1.74 2.27
CA ALA A 192 -46.71 0.71 2.71
C ALA A 192 -47.70 0.24 1.62
N SER A 193 -47.26 0.23 0.37
CA SER A 193 -48.07 -0.19 -0.78
C SER A 193 -48.13 -1.72 -0.93
N ASP A 194 -47.16 -2.45 -0.36
CA ASP A 194 -47.12 -3.91 -0.37
C ASP A 194 -47.65 -4.49 0.95
N ALA A 195 -48.91 -4.93 0.93
CA ALA A 195 -49.63 -5.50 2.08
C ALA A 195 -49.79 -7.03 1.98
N SER A 196 -48.90 -7.71 1.24
CA SER A 196 -49.02 -9.15 1.03
C SER A 196 -48.46 -9.94 2.23
N GLY A 197 -49.33 -10.68 2.94
CA GLY A 197 -48.94 -11.60 4.02
C GLY A 197 -48.71 -11.03 5.42
N CYS A 198 -49.09 -9.77 5.68
CA CYS A 198 -48.89 -9.10 6.98
C CYS A 198 -50.21 -8.87 7.75
N THR A 199 -50.13 -8.59 9.06
CA THR A 199 -51.32 -8.26 9.89
C THR A 199 -51.16 -6.95 10.67
N ASP A 200 -52.20 -6.12 10.68
CA ASP A 200 -52.26 -4.90 11.50
C ASP A 200 -52.69 -5.18 12.95
N ASN A 201 -53.30 -6.34 13.20
CA ASN A 201 -53.92 -6.62 14.49
C ASN A 201 -52.87 -6.86 15.59
N ALA A 202 -52.83 -5.96 16.57
CA ALA A 202 -51.87 -5.94 17.67
C ALA A 202 -51.82 -7.21 18.53
N THR A 203 -52.88 -8.01 18.55
CA THR A 203 -52.90 -9.27 19.29
C THR A 203 -52.23 -10.41 18.52
N ILE A 204 -52.26 -10.38 17.19
CA ILE A 204 -51.78 -11.46 16.32
C ILE A 204 -50.26 -11.37 16.17
N TRP A 205 -49.72 -10.23 15.76
CA TRP A 205 -48.26 -10.05 15.59
C TRP A 205 -47.49 -9.98 16.93
N LYS A 206 -48.17 -9.79 18.08
CA LYS A 206 -47.53 -9.89 19.42
C LYS A 206 -47.52 -11.31 19.98
N ALA A 207 -48.42 -12.17 19.50
CA ALA A 207 -48.58 -13.54 19.99
C ALA A 207 -47.73 -14.53 19.18
N ASP A 208 -47.59 -14.30 17.88
CA ASP A 208 -46.83 -15.16 16.98
C ASP A 208 -45.61 -14.42 16.39
N PRO A 209 -44.37 -14.87 16.67
CA PRO A 209 -43.16 -14.31 16.09
C PRO A 209 -43.03 -14.52 14.57
N SER A 210 -43.82 -15.44 13.99
CA SER A 210 -43.76 -15.76 12.55
C SER A 210 -44.60 -14.82 11.68
N VAL A 211 -45.42 -13.96 12.28
CA VAL A 211 -46.29 -13.02 11.58
C VAL A 211 -45.72 -11.61 11.67
N GLU A 212 -45.32 -11.06 10.52
CA GLU A 212 -44.80 -9.69 10.44
C GLU A 212 -45.93 -8.65 10.44
N ARG A 213 -45.67 -7.50 11.07
CA ARG A 213 -46.58 -6.36 11.08
C ARG A 213 -46.54 -5.66 9.73
N CYS A 214 -47.69 -5.21 9.22
CA CYS A 214 -47.71 -4.40 8.00
C CYS A 214 -46.96 -3.06 8.19
N PRO A 215 -46.23 -2.60 7.17
CA PRO A 215 -45.64 -1.26 7.18
C PRO A 215 -46.74 -0.21 7.32
N THR A 216 -46.52 0.83 8.12
CA THR A 216 -47.42 1.98 8.19
C THR A 216 -46.79 3.12 7.41
N GLY A 217 -47.41 3.50 6.29
CA GLY A 217 -46.89 4.54 5.41
C GLY A 217 -47.11 5.93 6.02
N ASP A 218 -46.03 6.68 6.22
CA ASP A 218 -46.06 8.10 6.54
C ASP A 218 -45.33 8.88 5.42
N TRP A 219 -45.84 10.06 5.07
CA TRP A 219 -45.29 10.91 4.01
C TRP A 219 -43.88 11.42 4.33
N ILE A 220 -43.51 11.43 5.62
CA ILE A 220 -42.18 11.83 6.09
C ILE A 220 -41.10 10.83 5.63
N THR A 221 -41.43 9.54 5.60
CA THR A 221 -40.50 8.46 5.24
C THR A 221 -39.91 8.61 3.82
N PRO A 222 -40.69 8.79 2.75
CA PRO A 222 -40.15 9.00 1.41
C PRO A 222 -39.40 10.33 1.26
N VAL A 223 -39.76 11.38 2.01
CA VAL A 223 -39.03 12.65 2.02
C VAL A 223 -37.64 12.49 2.63
N ILE A 224 -37.53 11.78 3.76
CA ILE A 224 -36.23 11.43 4.37
C ILE A 224 -35.41 10.56 3.41
N ALA A 225 -36.05 9.62 2.72
CA ALA A 225 -35.38 8.77 1.74
C ALA A 225 -34.82 9.55 0.55
N ALA A 226 -35.55 10.53 0.03
CA ALA A 226 -35.06 11.41 -1.03
C ALA A 226 -33.84 12.23 -0.58
N PHE A 227 -33.88 12.77 0.65
CA PHE A 227 -32.75 13.52 1.20
C PHE A 227 -31.53 12.63 1.46
N TYR A 228 -31.73 11.43 2.00
CA TYR A 228 -30.68 10.42 2.18
C TYR A 228 -30.05 10.04 0.84
N MET A 229 -30.85 9.72 -0.17
CA MET A 229 -30.36 9.37 -1.51
C MET A 229 -29.56 10.49 -2.16
N MET A 230 -29.96 11.75 -1.97
CA MET A 230 -29.19 12.89 -2.44
C MET A 230 -27.83 12.97 -1.73
N LEU A 231 -27.82 12.87 -0.40
CA LEU A 231 -26.59 12.93 0.39
C LEU A 231 -25.63 11.78 0.09
N THR A 232 -26.11 10.54 -0.01
CA THR A 232 -25.24 9.38 -0.27
C THR A 232 -24.70 9.39 -1.69
N ASN A 233 -25.54 9.69 -2.69
CA ASN A 233 -25.13 9.64 -4.09
C ASN A 233 -24.28 10.84 -4.52
N TRP A 234 -24.57 12.04 -4.02
CA TRP A 234 -23.87 13.25 -4.50
C TRP A 234 -22.75 13.70 -3.57
N LEU A 235 -22.85 13.46 -2.26
CA LEU A 235 -21.87 13.92 -1.30
C LEU A 235 -20.97 12.78 -0.84
N LEU A 236 -21.53 11.69 -0.32
CA LEU A 236 -20.70 10.65 0.33
C LEU A 236 -19.93 9.79 -0.69
N LEU A 237 -20.58 9.24 -1.71
CA LEU A 237 -19.92 8.39 -2.71
C LEU A 237 -18.88 9.18 -3.52
N ASN A 238 -19.21 10.40 -3.96
CA ASN A 238 -18.29 11.23 -4.71
C ASN A 238 -17.02 11.57 -3.92
N ILE A 239 -17.16 11.85 -2.63
CA ILE A 239 -16.02 12.11 -1.75
C ILE A 239 -15.20 10.83 -1.53
N VAL A 240 -15.84 9.67 -1.31
CA VAL A 240 -15.15 8.38 -1.14
C VAL A 240 -14.35 8.02 -2.40
N ILE A 241 -14.95 8.18 -3.59
CA ILE A 241 -14.28 7.93 -4.87
C ILE A 241 -13.11 8.89 -5.07
N ALA A 242 -13.29 10.18 -4.77
CA ALA A 242 -12.21 11.18 -4.90
C ALA A 242 -11.04 10.88 -3.95
N MET A 243 -11.33 10.54 -2.70
CA MET A 243 -10.30 10.14 -1.73
C MET A 243 -9.62 8.85 -2.16
N PHE A 244 -10.36 7.86 -2.67
CA PHE A 244 -9.78 6.64 -3.21
C PHE A 244 -8.81 6.93 -4.36
N SER A 245 -9.17 7.80 -5.30
CA SER A 245 -8.28 8.20 -6.40
C SER A 245 -7.00 8.86 -5.89
N ALA A 246 -7.12 9.86 -5.01
CA ALA A 246 -5.96 10.56 -4.48
C ALA A 246 -5.04 9.65 -3.65
N ARG A 247 -5.61 8.72 -2.88
CA ARG A 247 -4.84 7.72 -2.13
C ARG A 247 -4.23 6.66 -3.04
N PHE A 248 -4.94 6.26 -4.09
CA PHE A 248 -4.43 5.32 -5.08
C PHE A 248 -3.14 5.83 -5.70
N ASP A 249 -3.11 7.10 -6.12
CA ASP A 249 -1.93 7.73 -6.73
C ASP A 249 -0.77 7.80 -5.73
N ALA A 250 -1.03 8.25 -4.49
CA ALA A 250 0.00 8.34 -3.45
C ALA A 250 0.56 6.97 -3.01
N ILE A 251 -0.26 5.90 -3.01
CA ILE A 251 0.22 4.54 -2.73
C ILE A 251 0.96 3.97 -3.95
N GLN A 252 0.52 4.31 -5.15
CA GLN A 252 1.16 3.89 -6.39
C GLN A 252 2.60 4.41 -6.45
N GLU A 253 2.79 5.71 -6.22
CA GLU A 253 4.11 6.37 -6.21
C GLU A 253 5.08 5.70 -5.21
N ARG A 254 4.63 5.50 -3.96
CA ARG A 254 5.42 4.83 -2.92
C ARG A 254 5.74 3.37 -3.26
N SER A 255 4.81 2.68 -3.91
CA SER A 255 5.01 1.28 -4.31
C SER A 255 6.01 1.18 -5.47
N GLU A 256 5.99 2.11 -6.40
CA GLU A 256 6.94 2.18 -7.51
C GLU A 256 8.35 2.54 -7.02
N GLU A 257 8.47 3.49 -6.10
CA GLU A 257 9.73 3.82 -5.42
C GLU A 257 10.35 2.57 -4.78
N LYS A 258 9.55 1.85 -3.98
CA LYS A 258 9.99 0.64 -3.31
C LYS A 258 10.35 -0.48 -4.28
N TRP A 259 9.62 -0.60 -5.38
CA TRP A 259 9.98 -1.55 -6.44
C TRP A 259 11.33 -1.20 -7.08
N ARG A 260 11.58 0.08 -7.42
CA ARG A 260 12.87 0.52 -7.97
C ARG A 260 14.02 0.20 -7.00
N TYR A 261 13.82 0.39 -5.70
CA TYR A 261 14.79 -0.01 -4.68
C TYR A 261 15.09 -1.51 -4.71
N TYR A 262 14.06 -2.36 -4.61
CA TYR A 262 14.25 -3.82 -4.61
C TYR A 262 14.84 -4.34 -5.91
N ARG A 263 14.43 -3.78 -7.06
CA ARG A 263 15.01 -4.13 -8.36
C ARG A 263 16.52 -3.90 -8.36
N HIS A 264 16.97 -2.75 -7.86
CA HIS A 264 18.41 -2.47 -7.78
C HIS A 264 19.12 -3.40 -6.79
N SER A 265 18.52 -3.68 -5.63
CA SER A 265 19.10 -4.61 -4.66
C SER A 265 19.28 -6.01 -5.25
N VAL A 266 18.30 -6.49 -6.01
CA VAL A 266 18.40 -7.77 -6.72
C VAL A 266 19.51 -7.71 -7.77
N ILE A 267 19.57 -6.68 -8.61
CA ILE A 267 20.64 -6.57 -9.63
C ILE A 267 22.02 -6.59 -8.97
N PHE A 268 22.20 -5.83 -7.89
CA PHE A 268 23.44 -5.77 -7.12
C PHE A 268 23.83 -7.15 -6.54
N ASP A 269 22.87 -7.87 -5.95
CA ASP A 269 23.10 -9.22 -5.42
C ASP A 269 23.49 -10.25 -6.48
N TYR A 270 23.09 -10.04 -7.74
CA TYR A 270 23.40 -10.94 -8.85
C TYR A 270 24.75 -10.65 -9.50
N GLU A 271 25.35 -9.47 -9.29
CA GLU A 271 26.67 -9.11 -9.83
C GLU A 271 27.78 -10.01 -9.28
N ASP A 272 27.74 -10.29 -7.97
CA ASP A 272 28.70 -11.15 -7.28
C ASP A 272 28.39 -12.66 -7.42
N ARG A 273 27.27 -13.03 -8.03
CA ARG A 273 26.80 -14.42 -8.12
C ARG A 273 27.00 -15.00 -9.51
N ILE A 274 27.40 -16.27 -9.56
CA ILE A 274 27.43 -17.02 -10.82
C ILE A 274 26.01 -17.03 -11.42
N PRO A 275 25.83 -16.58 -12.68
CA PRO A 275 24.52 -16.51 -13.30
C PRO A 275 23.87 -17.90 -13.39
N SER A 276 22.58 -17.98 -13.09
CA SER A 276 21.79 -19.20 -13.37
C SER A 276 21.69 -19.40 -14.89
N PRO A 277 21.89 -20.62 -15.43
CA PRO A 277 21.87 -21.93 -14.78
C PRO A 277 23.24 -22.49 -14.34
N LEU A 278 24.36 -21.79 -14.59
CA LEU A 278 25.72 -22.29 -14.32
C LEU A 278 26.03 -22.46 -12.82
N ASN A 279 25.27 -21.80 -11.94
CA ASN A 279 25.35 -21.98 -10.49
C ASN A 279 25.09 -23.44 -10.05
N PHE A 280 24.16 -24.14 -10.71
CA PHE A 280 23.79 -25.51 -10.34
C PHE A 280 24.92 -26.54 -10.58
N PRO A 281 25.53 -26.63 -11.78
CA PRO A 281 26.66 -27.53 -12.00
C PRO A 281 27.91 -27.11 -11.20
N PHE A 282 28.16 -25.81 -11.02
CA PHE A 282 29.33 -25.33 -10.25
C PHE A 282 29.21 -25.66 -8.75
N ARG A 283 28.01 -25.54 -8.17
CA ARG A 283 27.75 -25.99 -6.80
C ARG A 283 27.93 -27.50 -6.65
N ILE A 284 27.45 -28.29 -7.61
CA ILE A 284 27.62 -29.75 -7.56
C ILE A 284 29.09 -30.13 -7.64
N LEU A 285 29.88 -29.51 -8.53
CA LEU A 285 31.33 -29.74 -8.63
C LEU A 285 32.07 -29.36 -7.33
N SER A 286 31.76 -28.19 -6.74
CA SER A 286 32.37 -27.77 -5.47
C SER A 286 32.06 -28.72 -4.30
N LEU A 287 30.87 -29.34 -4.30
CA LEU A 287 30.49 -30.34 -3.29
C LEU A 287 31.13 -31.71 -3.56
N MET A 288 31.39 -32.05 -4.82
CA MET A 288 32.10 -33.29 -5.20
C MET A 288 33.59 -33.22 -4.86
N ASP A 289 34.24 -32.07 -5.08
CA ASP A 289 35.66 -31.88 -4.73
C ASP A 289 35.90 -31.81 -3.20
N ALA A 290 34.96 -31.24 -2.44
CA ALA A 290 34.98 -31.27 -0.97
C ALA A 290 34.93 -32.69 -0.38
N ARG A 291 34.47 -33.68 -1.17
CA ARG A 291 34.42 -35.09 -0.76
C ARG A 291 35.72 -35.85 -1.05
N LYS A 292 36.60 -35.31 -1.91
CA LYS A 292 37.79 -36.02 -2.42
C LYS A 292 39.11 -35.53 -1.81
N TYR A 293 39.12 -34.34 -1.22
CA TYR A 293 40.27 -33.82 -0.47
C TYR A 293 39.78 -33.14 0.82
N PRO A 294 40.14 -33.62 2.03
CA PRO A 294 39.92 -32.86 3.24
C PRO A 294 40.96 -31.74 3.30
N CYS A 295 40.79 -30.72 2.47
CA CYS A 295 41.62 -29.53 2.50
C CYS A 295 40.90 -28.45 3.29
N HIS A 296 41.47 -28.22 4.46
CA HIS A 296 41.46 -26.98 5.21
C HIS A 296 41.55 -25.77 4.26
N CYS A 297 40.44 -25.08 4.03
CA CYS A 297 40.45 -23.73 3.48
C CYS A 297 39.52 -22.85 4.34
N PRO A 298 39.92 -21.59 4.60
CA PRO A 298 39.19 -20.72 5.50
C PRO A 298 37.82 -20.44 4.92
N CYS A 299 36.80 -20.46 5.78
CA CYS A 299 35.52 -19.86 5.46
C CYS A 299 35.76 -18.48 4.85
N PHE A 300 35.18 -18.24 3.67
CA PHE A 300 34.99 -16.92 3.12
C PHE A 300 34.21 -16.13 4.17
N SER A 301 34.95 -15.40 5.01
CA SER A 301 34.38 -14.52 6.01
C SER A 301 33.51 -13.54 5.26
N THR A 302 32.20 -13.62 5.52
CA THR A 302 31.36 -12.45 5.44
C THR A 302 32.12 -11.31 6.12
N LYS A 303 32.42 -10.24 5.39
CA LYS A 303 32.81 -8.97 6.01
C LYS A 303 31.56 -8.40 6.70
N GLY A 304 31.15 -9.05 7.79
CA GLY A 304 30.33 -8.44 8.82
C GLY A 304 31.25 -7.56 9.65
N ASN A 305 31.41 -6.31 9.22
CA ASN A 305 32.09 -5.30 10.03
C ASN A 305 31.10 -4.76 11.07
N THR A 306 30.70 -5.62 12.03
CA THR A 306 30.21 -5.14 13.33
C THR A 306 31.42 -4.67 14.11
N LYS A 307 31.84 -3.41 13.90
CA LYS A 307 32.60 -2.70 14.91
C LYS A 307 31.59 -2.11 15.90
N ASN A 308 31.56 -2.73 17.08
CA ASN A 308 31.16 -2.08 18.31
C ASN A 308 31.99 -0.79 18.47
N ILE A 309 31.31 0.35 18.52
CA ILE A 309 31.39 1.45 19.52
C ILE A 309 30.21 2.38 19.21
#